data_AF-A0A499UZ48-F1
#
_entry.id   AF-A0A499UZ48-F1
#
_cell.length_a   1.000
_cell.length_b   1.000
_cell.length_c   1.000
_cell.angle_alpha   90.00
_cell.angle_beta   90.00
_cell.angle_gamma   90.00
#
_symmetry.space_group_name_H-M   'P 1'
#
loop_
_entity.id
_entity.type
_entity.pdbx_description
1 polymer ?
#
loop_
_entity_poly.entity_id
_entity_poly.type
_entity_poly.pdbx_seq_one_letter_code
_entity_poly.pdbx_strand_id
1 'polypeptide(L)' 'MLDTALDAGVSPETLRKIESGRVATPAFPTIAAIADVLGLSLDEVWAEINQSDGEAEPAGSGRTARERLAS' A
#
# COMPACT_ATOMS: atom_id res chain seq x y z
N MET A 1 -14.63 -7.02 -5.05
CA MET A 1 -14.90 -5.59 -4.76
C MET A 1 -16.07 -5.41 -3.80
N LEU A 2 -17.28 -5.89 -4.10
CA LEU A 2 -18.40 -5.84 -3.15
C LEU A 2 -18.07 -6.61 -1.86
N ASP A 3 -17.68 -7.88 -1.99
CA ASP A 3 -17.36 -8.73 -0.84
C ASP A 3 -16.19 -8.15 -0.03
N THR A 4 -15.10 -7.77 -0.70
CA THR A 4 -13.95 -7.09 -0.08
C THR A 4 -14.35 -5.86 0.73
N ALA A 5 -15.25 -5.02 0.21
CA ALA A 5 -15.71 -3.82 0.92
C ALA A 5 -16.52 -4.19 2.17
N LEU A 6 -17.43 -5.15 2.05
CA LEU A 6 -18.26 -5.61 3.15
C LEU A 6 -17.43 -6.27 4.24
N ASP A 7 -16.49 -7.13 3.89
CA ASP A 7 -15.58 -7.80 4.81
C ASP A 7 -14.67 -6.79 5.53
N ALA A 8 -14.26 -5.72 4.84
CA ALA A 8 -13.46 -4.64 5.41
C ALA A 8 -14.28 -3.59 6.20
N GLY A 9 -15.61 -3.78 6.31
CA GLY A 9 -16.49 -2.87 7.04
C GLY A 9 -16.67 -1.49 6.37
N VAL A 10 -16.47 -1.39 5.06
CA VAL A 10 -16.66 -0.16 4.28
C VAL A 10 -17.73 -0.31 3.21
N SER A 11 -18.33 0.80 2.80
CA SER A 11 -19.27 0.74 1.67
C SER A 11 -18.50 0.47 0.36
N PRO A 12 -19.09 -0.27 -0.61
CA PRO A 12 -18.48 -0.47 -1.93
C PRO A 12 -18.16 0.84 -2.65
N GLU A 13 -18.99 1.86 -2.43
CA GLU A 13 -18.77 3.20 -2.98
C GLU A 13 -17.58 3.91 -2.33
N THR A 14 -17.35 3.69 -1.03
CA THR A 14 -16.15 4.17 -0.33
C THR A 14 -14.90 3.51 -0.92
N LEU A 15 -14.92 2.20 -1.12
CA LEU A 15 -13.80 1.48 -1.73
C LEU A 15 -13.51 1.99 -3.15
N ARG A 16 -14.54 2.22 -3.97
CA ARG A 16 -14.39 2.86 -5.31
C ARG A 16 -13.74 4.23 -5.25
N LYS A 17 -14.10 5.05 -4.25
CA LYS A 17 -13.50 6.39 -4.08
C LYS A 17 -12.04 6.29 -3.67
N ILE A 18 -11.68 5.30 -2.85
CA ILE A 18 -10.27 5.06 -2.46
C ILE A 18 -9.47 4.64 -3.69
N GLU A 19 -9.93 3.63 -4.44
CA GLU A 19 -9.26 3.13 -5.66
C GLU A 19 -9.07 4.21 -6.72
N SER A 20 -10.07 5.09 -6.89
CA SER A 20 -9.99 6.20 -7.85
C SER A 20 -9.23 7.43 -7.34
N GLY A 21 -8.68 7.39 -6.12
CA GLY A 21 -7.98 8.53 -5.52
C GLY A 21 -8.88 9.70 -5.12
N ARG A 22 -10.21 9.50 -5.11
CA ARG A 22 -11.20 10.52 -4.71
C ARG A 22 -11.37 10.64 -3.18
N VAL A 23 -10.64 9.84 -2.42
CA VAL A 23 -10.42 10.04 -0.98
C VAL A 23 -8.98 10.48 -0.80
N ALA A 24 -8.75 11.78 -0.61
CA ALA A 24 -7.39 12.34 -0.50
C ALA A 24 -6.64 11.81 0.73
N THR A 25 -7.36 11.55 1.83
CA THR A 25 -6.78 11.07 3.09
C THR A 25 -7.69 10.01 3.72
N PRO A 26 -7.66 8.75 3.22
CA PRO A 26 -8.40 7.68 3.84
C PRO A 26 -7.88 7.45 5.27
N ALA A 27 -8.78 7.14 6.20
CA ALA A 27 -8.40 6.86 7.56
C ALA A 27 -7.50 5.62 7.61
N PHE A 28 -6.41 5.66 8.38
CA PHE A 28 -5.48 4.53 8.49
C PHE A 28 -6.17 3.19 8.87
N PRO A 29 -7.12 3.14 9.84
CA PRO A 29 -7.84 1.91 10.14
C PRO A 29 -8.61 1.33 8.94
N THR A 30 -9.10 2.18 8.04
CA THR A 30 -9.76 1.75 6.80
C THR A 30 -8.79 1.03 5.88
N ILE A 31 -7.58 1.56 5.71
CA ILE A 31 -6.54 0.93 4.89
C ILE A 31 -6.09 -0.40 5.52
N ALA A 32 -5.92 -0.43 6.84
CA ALA A 32 -5.55 -1.65 7.56
C ALA A 32 -6.60 -2.77 7.41
N ALA A 33 -7.89 -2.44 7.51
CA ALA A 33 -8.97 -3.42 7.34
C ALA A 33 -9.04 -3.97 5.90
N ILE A 34 -8.84 -3.12 4.90
CA ILE A 34 -8.81 -3.56 3.49
C ILE A 34 -7.60 -4.48 3.25
N ALA A 35 -6.43 -4.15 3.79
CA ALA A 35 -5.22 -4.96 3.65
C ALA A 35 -5.39 -6.34 4.29
N ASP A 36 -5.96 -6.42 5.50
CA ASP A 36 -6.23 -7.67 6.20
C ASP A 36 -7.14 -8.62 5.39
N VAL A 37 -8.25 -8.09 4.85
CA VAL A 37 -9.17 -8.86 3.98
C VAL A 37 -8.49 -9.38 2.71
N LEU A 38 -7.54 -8.62 2.16
CA LEU A 38 -6.77 -9.01 0.98
C LEU A 38 -5.59 -9.94 1.30
N GLY A 39 -5.32 -10.22 2.59
CA GLY A 39 -4.17 -11.01 3.02
C GLY A 39 -2.83 -10.29 2.83
N LEU A 40 -2.85 -8.96 2.75
CA LEU A 40 -1.67 -8.12 2.54
C LEU A 40 -1.16 -7.58 3.88
N SER A 41 0.16 -7.61 4.05
CA SER A 41 0.80 -6.88 5.14
C SER A 41 0.86 -5.38 4.85
N LEU A 42 0.77 -4.54 5.88
CA LEU A 42 0.94 -3.09 5.71
C LEU A 42 2.35 -2.71 5.21
N ASP A 43 3.35 -3.53 5.51
CA ASP A 43 4.72 -3.36 4.99
C ASP A 43 4.77 -3.57 3.46
N GLU A 44 4.02 -4.56 2.94
CA GLU A 44 3.90 -4.81 1.49
C GLU A 44 3.22 -3.64 0.78
N VAL A 45 2.11 -3.15 1.35
CA VAL A 45 1.40 -1.97 0.82
C VAL A 45 2.32 -0.75 0.82
N TRP A 46 3.07 -0.53 1.90
CA TRP A 46 4.03 0.57 2.00
C TRP A 46 5.15 0.45 0.96
N ALA A 47 5.71 -0.75 0.79
CA ALA A 47 6.77 -0.99 -0.19
C ALA A 47 6.30 -0.69 -1.62
N GLU A 48 5.07 -1.06 -1.98
CA GLU A 48 4.51 -0.82 -3.31
C GLU A 48 4.31 0.67 -3.61
N ILE A 49 3.79 1.42 -2.63
CA ILE A 49 3.59 2.88 -2.76
C ILE A 49 4.93 3.60 -2.98
N ASN A 50 5.97 3.22 -2.24
CA ASN A 50 7.29 3.85 -2.36
C ASN A 50 8.10 3.39 -3.58
N GLN A 51 7.76 2.23 -4.17
CA GLN A 51 8.33 1.80 -5.46
C GLN A 51 7.72 2.59 -6.62
N SER A 52 6.42 2.90 -6.55
CA SER A 52 5.67 3.60 -7.61
C SER A 52 6.10 5.06 -7.80
N ASP A 53 6.63 5.72 -6.76
CA ASP A 53 7.23 7.07 -6.86
C ASP A 53 8.61 7.07 -7.54
N GLY A 54 9.21 5.90 -7.77
CA GLY A 54 10.58 5.72 -8.25
C GLY A 54 10.74 5.40 -9.73
N GLU A 55 9.67 5.17 -10.49
CA GLU A 55 9.78 4.77 -11.91
C GLU A 55 9.88 5.99 -12.84
N ALA A 56 11.04 6.66 -12.74
CA ALA A 56 11.70 7.33 -13.85
C ALA A 56 13.18 6.88 -13.88
N GLU A 57 13.39 5.64 -14.37
CA GLU A 57 14.61 5.09 -15.01
C GLU A 57 15.76 4.52 -14.11
N PRO A 58 16.56 3.54 -14.63
CA PRO A 58 16.54 2.17 -14.12
C PRO A 58 17.91 1.62 -13.65
N ALA A 59 17.92 0.38 -13.17
CA ALA A 59 19.09 -0.51 -13.01
C ALA A 59 20.28 0.02 -12.20
N GLY A 60 20.37 -0.39 -10.93
CA GLY A 60 21.59 -0.20 -10.13
C GLY A 60 21.59 -1.01 -8.85
N SER A 61 22.40 -2.08 -8.83
CA SER A 61 22.72 -2.92 -7.68
C SER A 61 22.91 -2.11 -6.38
N GLY A 62 22.02 -2.30 -5.40
CA GLY A 62 22.03 -1.57 -4.13
C GLY A 62 21.90 -2.46 -2.88
N ARG A 63 22.19 -3.76 -2.98
CA ARG A 63 22.17 -4.68 -1.82
C ARG A 63 23.43 -4.57 -0.95
N THR A 64 24.04 -3.39 -0.83
CA THR A 64 25.34 -3.20 -0.11
C THR A 64 25.35 -2.04 0.87
N ALA A 65 24.20 -1.44 1.22
CA ALA A 65 24.17 -0.31 2.15
C ALA A 65 24.21 -0.73 3.64
N ARG A 66 23.81 -1.96 3.99
CA ARG A 66 23.75 -2.39 5.41
C ARG A 66 25.07 -2.89 6.00
N GLU A 67 26.07 -3.24 5.21
CA GLU A 67 27.35 -3.79 5.72
C GLU A 67 28.40 -2.73 6.08
N ARG A 68 28.23 -1.45 5.69
CA ARG A 68 29.27 -0.42 5.86
C ARG A 68 29.16 0.45 7.11
N LEU A 69 28.19 0.18 7.98
CA LEU A 69 27.99 0.94 9.23
C LEU A 69 28.64 0.28 10.46
N ALA A 70 29.34 -0.84 10.28
CA ALA A 70 29.92 -1.62 11.37
C ALA A 70 31.46 -1.72 11.32
N SER A 71 32.16 -0.74 10.72
CA SER A 71 33.63 -0.74 10.68
C SER A 71 34.25 0.58 11.11
#